data_AF-A0A2S6M7I6-F1
#
_entry.id   AF-A0A2S6M7I6-F1
#
_cell.length_a   1.000
_cell.length_b   1.000
_cell.length_c   1.000
_cell.angle_alpha   90.00
_cell.angle_beta   90.00
_cell.angle_gamma   90.00
#
_symmetry.space_group_name_H-M   'P 1'
#
loop_
_entity.id
_entity.type
_entity.pdbx_description
1 polymer ?
#
loop_
_entity_poly.entity_id
_entity_poly.type
_entity_poly.pdbx_seq_one_letter_code
_entity_poly.pdbx_strand_id
1 'polypeptide(L)'
;MGSSPGTGRSKRAQFLRAALPCLVPGLALTVLGSVPAAGQSLTPDLFNPNRGGFAAPETLPTRRTAGVPQAPPDALPALPDPNADPRKARERPATSRVGQVPTYGLPAATGASSSGYDSLNRKRQQPKLYPGQPKPKRAAGPGSPAPTTVPPPSTLGLPRIAPPPSASANKAPVPAAMAGTVPGQPLRRRLKADDDAFGAVGDYAGSFLIKGGLELSTGYDTNPARLNKPIGSPVYVVAPDLLVMSDWERHALVADLRGSFSGYTNNMPATIDGFASPSPVEINRPDFTGHVDGRLDVDRDLKLTSQLRLRLATDNPGSPNVQAGLQKYPVYAAYGTTVGFDQTFNRFQVAAGATVDRTAYTDSKLTDGSTFSNGDRDFNQYGGIGRFSYDLKPGLKPFVEIQGDTRVHDQAADRNGYFRDSNGGYAKVGSSFEFSRILTGEISVGYSARNYTDPRLSQLAGFLTSGSLIWNASGLTTVKFFTDTQIAETTIPGSSGVLVRTYSAEVDHDFRRWLTAVGKFTYGTLDYQGQNRNDKTYSFESNLIYKLNRNIWVKGTLRHDILDSNQAGSSSSGTVMMVGVRLQN
;
A
#
# COMPACT_ATOMS: atom_id res chain seq x y z
N MET A 1 15.15 -40.41 67.77
CA MET A 1 13.67 -40.36 67.77
C MET A 1 13.25 -39.29 66.76
N GLY A 2 12.08 -39.44 66.12
CA GLY A 2 11.51 -38.41 65.24
C GLY A 2 11.80 -38.59 63.73
N SER A 3 10.73 -38.86 62.96
CA SER A 3 10.61 -38.62 61.51
C SER A 3 10.31 -37.12 61.25
N SER A 4 10.28 -36.55 60.03
CA SER A 4 10.17 -37.09 58.67
C SER A 4 10.83 -36.12 57.65
N PRO A 5 11.12 -36.49 56.38
CA PRO A 5 11.87 -35.64 55.45
C PRO A 5 11.01 -34.65 54.65
N GLY A 6 11.55 -33.45 54.39
CA GLY A 6 10.98 -32.44 53.49
C GLY A 6 11.90 -32.15 52.29
N THR A 7 11.34 -31.95 51.10
CA THR A 7 12.08 -31.91 49.83
C THR A 7 12.63 -30.53 49.45
N GLY A 8 13.95 -30.38 49.45
CA GLY A 8 14.65 -29.18 48.96
C GLY A 8 15.02 -29.27 47.47
N ARG A 9 14.61 -28.28 46.66
CA ARG A 9 14.89 -28.23 45.22
C ARG A 9 16.35 -27.88 44.91
N SER A 10 16.97 -28.60 43.99
CA SER A 10 18.23 -28.18 43.37
C SER A 10 17.99 -27.11 42.28
N LYS A 11 18.91 -26.16 42.19
CA LYS A 11 19.11 -25.31 41.00
C LYS A 11 20.59 -25.31 40.65
N ARG A 12 20.97 -26.09 39.63
CA ARG A 12 22.24 -25.88 38.90
C ARG A 12 21.95 -25.06 37.66
N ALA A 13 22.79 -24.08 37.37
CA ALA A 13 22.75 -23.36 36.10
C ALA A 13 23.30 -24.25 34.98
N GLN A 14 22.67 -24.20 33.81
CA GLN A 14 23.26 -24.64 32.55
C GLN A 14 22.97 -23.59 31.49
N PHE A 15 24.04 -23.07 30.87
CA PHE A 15 23.92 -22.34 29.61
C PHE A 15 23.55 -23.32 28.50
N LEU A 16 22.51 -23.00 27.73
CA LEU A 16 22.23 -23.68 26.47
C LEU A 16 22.05 -22.63 25.37
N ARG A 17 22.96 -22.68 24.39
CA ARG A 17 22.81 -21.95 23.13
C ARG A 17 21.69 -22.60 22.33
N ALA A 18 20.69 -21.83 21.93
CA ALA A 18 19.80 -22.16 20.82
C ALA A 18 20.06 -21.16 19.69
N ALA A 19 20.06 -21.63 18.45
CA ALA A 19 20.28 -20.85 17.25
C ALA A 19 19.16 -21.14 16.22
N LEU A 20 19.17 -20.43 15.08
CA LEU A 20 18.22 -20.54 13.97
C LEU A 20 16.85 -19.84 14.26
N PRO A 21 16.00 -19.56 13.25
CA PRO A 21 16.15 -18.34 12.44
C PRO A 21 14.83 -17.57 12.17
N CYS A 22 14.88 -16.29 11.78
CA CYS A 22 13.66 -15.47 11.54
C CYS A 22 13.72 -14.58 10.28
N LEU A 23 12.53 -14.26 9.72
CA LEU A 23 12.27 -13.73 8.36
C LEU A 23 10.99 -12.80 8.41
N VAL A 24 10.58 -11.82 7.56
CA VAL A 24 10.75 -11.25 6.15
C VAL A 24 9.34 -10.70 5.68
N PRO A 25 8.81 -10.55 4.40
CA PRO A 25 9.30 -10.42 3.00
C PRO A 25 9.00 -9.04 2.29
N GLY A 26 9.88 -8.00 2.23
CA GLY A 26 9.38 -6.69 1.72
C GLY A 26 10.29 -5.48 1.40
N LEU A 27 11.63 -5.54 1.50
CA LEU A 27 12.46 -4.32 1.34
C LEU A 27 12.84 -3.87 -0.09
N ALA A 28 12.42 -2.65 -0.44
CA ALA A 28 13.04 -1.81 -1.47
C ALA A 28 14.11 -0.93 -0.83
N LEU A 29 15.32 -0.86 -1.40
CA LEU A 29 16.47 -0.20 -0.78
C LEU A 29 16.54 1.31 -1.09
N THR A 30 15.47 2.05 -0.78
CA THR A 30 15.26 3.46 -1.16
C THR A 30 16.13 4.46 -0.37
N VAL A 31 17.45 4.39 -0.58
CA VAL A 31 18.48 5.22 0.07
C VAL A 31 18.38 6.72 -0.26
N LEU A 32 17.62 7.11 -1.27
CA LEU A 32 17.34 8.51 -1.64
C LEU A 32 15.87 8.92 -1.42
N GLY A 33 15.10 8.12 -0.67
CA GLY A 33 13.70 8.35 -0.33
C GLY A 33 13.48 8.33 1.17
N SER A 34 14.17 9.20 1.92
CA SER A 34 14.02 9.32 3.37
C SER A 34 12.71 10.04 3.74
N VAL A 35 11.58 9.38 3.50
CA VAL A 35 10.26 9.82 3.97
C VAL A 35 10.29 9.88 5.51
N PRO A 36 10.06 11.06 6.13
CA PRO A 36 9.99 11.16 7.58
C PRO A 36 8.71 10.50 8.08
N ALA A 37 8.76 9.90 9.27
CA ALA A 37 7.59 9.31 9.93
C ALA A 37 6.69 10.37 10.56
N ALA A 38 6.19 11.31 9.75
CA ALA A 38 5.19 12.29 10.15
C ALA A 38 3.76 11.73 10.05
N GLY A 39 2.87 12.16 10.94
CA GLY A 39 1.46 11.78 10.86
C GLY A 39 0.78 12.14 9.53
N GLN A 40 0.01 11.19 9.00
CA GLN A 40 -0.79 11.31 7.76
C GLN A 40 -2.29 11.19 8.05
N SER A 41 -3.15 11.54 7.08
CA SER A 41 -4.61 11.43 7.20
C SER A 41 -5.07 9.95 7.22
N LEU A 42 -5.48 9.45 8.39
CA LEU A 42 -5.96 8.07 8.55
C LEU A 42 -7.38 7.88 7.99
N THR A 43 -7.51 7.56 6.70
CA THR A 43 -8.79 7.15 6.11
C THR A 43 -9.00 5.64 6.20
N PRO A 44 -10.23 5.10 6.31
CA PRO A 44 -10.47 3.65 6.42
C PRO A 44 -10.05 2.86 5.19
N ASP A 45 -9.90 3.51 4.04
CA ASP A 45 -9.39 2.92 2.80
C ASP A 45 -7.94 2.43 2.99
N LEU A 46 -7.19 3.00 3.94
CA LEU A 46 -5.87 2.52 4.37
C LEU A 46 -5.94 1.20 5.16
N PHE A 47 -6.98 1.04 5.99
CA PHE A 47 -7.20 -0.10 6.89
C PHE A 47 -8.09 -1.20 6.27
N ASN A 48 -8.33 -1.09 4.96
CA ASN A 48 -9.15 -1.99 4.18
C ASN A 48 -8.20 -2.96 3.45
N PRO A 49 -8.20 -4.27 3.73
CA PRO A 49 -7.23 -5.23 3.16
C PRO A 49 -7.47 -5.57 1.68
N ASN A 50 -7.87 -4.57 0.87
CA ASN A 50 -8.18 -4.66 -0.54
C ASN A 50 -7.21 -3.81 -1.39
N ARG A 51 -6.08 -4.42 -1.76
CA ARG A 51 -5.21 -4.04 -2.89
C ARG A 51 -4.77 -2.55 -2.99
N GLY A 52 -3.62 -2.23 -2.42
CA GLY A 52 -2.74 -1.17 -2.96
C GLY A 52 -2.20 -0.11 -1.99
N GLY A 53 -2.66 -0.05 -0.74
CA GLY A 53 -2.25 1.00 0.20
C GLY A 53 -0.81 0.89 0.71
N PHE A 54 -0.39 -0.28 1.21
CA PHE A 54 0.83 -0.42 2.03
C PHE A 54 1.83 -1.48 1.54
N ALA A 55 1.36 -2.52 0.84
CA ALA A 55 2.21 -3.55 0.25
C ALA A 55 2.31 -3.36 -1.27
N ALA A 56 3.50 -3.63 -1.83
CA ALA A 56 3.69 -3.72 -3.28
C ALA A 56 2.74 -4.77 -3.88
N PRO A 57 2.20 -4.57 -5.10
CA PRO A 57 1.02 -5.29 -5.60
C PRO A 57 1.22 -6.78 -5.95
N GLU A 58 2.37 -7.38 -5.62
CA GLU A 58 2.74 -8.75 -6.01
C GLU A 58 2.03 -9.88 -5.23
N THR A 59 1.29 -9.64 -4.14
CA THR A 59 0.80 -10.72 -3.24
C THR A 59 -0.70 -10.67 -2.85
N LEU A 60 -1.60 -10.39 -3.81
CA LEU A 60 -3.00 -10.04 -3.52
C LEU A 60 -4.05 -11.07 -3.98
N PRO A 61 -4.45 -12.05 -3.15
CA PRO A 61 -5.49 -13.03 -3.47
C PRO A 61 -6.93 -12.48 -3.35
N THR A 62 -7.89 -13.32 -3.76
CA THR A 62 -9.36 -13.16 -3.65
C THR A 62 -10.04 -12.11 -4.56
N ARG A 63 -11.37 -12.26 -4.69
CA ARG A 63 -12.28 -11.54 -5.61
C ARG A 63 -13.67 -11.53 -4.99
N ARG A 64 -14.31 -10.37 -4.81
CA ARG A 64 -15.77 -10.34 -4.55
C ARG A 64 -16.52 -10.82 -5.79
N THR A 65 -17.31 -11.86 -5.63
CA THR A 65 -18.23 -12.34 -6.67
C THR A 65 -19.43 -11.40 -6.73
N ALA A 66 -19.71 -10.81 -7.89
CA ALA A 66 -21.03 -10.23 -8.12
C ALA A 66 -22.04 -11.37 -8.18
N GLY A 67 -22.90 -11.48 -7.15
CA GLY A 67 -23.65 -12.72 -6.91
C GLY A 67 -24.75 -12.65 -5.84
N VAL A 68 -25.26 -11.44 -5.54
CA VAL A 68 -26.50 -11.25 -4.76
C VAL A 68 -27.44 -10.41 -5.61
N PRO A 69 -28.64 -10.91 -5.97
CA PRO A 69 -29.64 -10.10 -6.67
C PRO A 69 -30.16 -9.00 -5.73
N GLN A 70 -29.79 -7.75 -6.00
CA GLN A 70 -30.37 -6.59 -5.33
C GLN A 70 -31.69 -6.22 -6.01
N ALA A 71 -32.72 -5.90 -5.21
CA ALA A 71 -34.04 -5.54 -5.71
C ALA A 71 -34.00 -4.25 -6.57
N PRO A 72 -34.90 -4.09 -7.56
CA PRO A 72 -34.90 -2.92 -8.45
C PRO A 72 -35.21 -1.61 -7.70
N PRO A 73 -34.76 -0.44 -8.20
CA PRO A 73 -34.62 0.77 -7.36
C PRO A 73 -35.92 1.51 -7.01
N ASP A 74 -37.04 1.21 -7.67
CA ASP A 74 -38.23 2.07 -7.68
C ASP A 74 -39.25 1.76 -6.55
N ALA A 75 -38.80 1.13 -5.46
CA ALA A 75 -39.62 0.85 -4.29
C ALA A 75 -39.69 2.07 -3.36
N LEU A 76 -40.78 2.85 -3.46
CA LEU A 76 -41.09 3.92 -2.49
C LEU A 76 -41.19 3.35 -1.07
N PRO A 77 -40.54 3.96 -0.06
CA PRO A 77 -40.62 3.49 1.32
C PRO A 77 -42.01 3.76 1.90
N ALA A 78 -42.74 2.69 2.24
CA ALA A 78 -43.98 2.79 2.99
C ALA A 78 -43.68 3.23 4.44
N LEU A 79 -44.44 4.20 4.93
CA LEU A 79 -44.33 4.67 6.32
C LEU A 79 -44.82 3.58 7.30
N PRO A 80 -44.19 3.41 8.48
CA PRO A 80 -44.68 2.49 9.50
C PRO A 80 -46.06 2.90 10.03
N ASP A 81 -46.95 1.93 10.25
CA ASP A 81 -48.21 2.15 10.98
C ASP A 81 -47.91 2.37 12.48
N PRO A 82 -48.27 3.52 13.06
CA PRO A 82 -48.00 3.82 14.47
C PRO A 82 -48.78 2.94 15.47
N ASN A 83 -49.70 2.08 15.02
CA ASN A 83 -50.53 1.22 15.88
C ASN A 83 -50.04 -0.24 15.99
N ALA A 84 -48.90 -0.57 15.39
CA ALA A 84 -48.38 -1.95 15.34
C ALA A 84 -47.74 -2.43 16.67
N ASP A 85 -48.53 -2.99 17.59
CA ASP A 85 -48.01 -3.68 18.80
C ASP A 85 -47.27 -4.98 18.42
N PRO A 86 -45.94 -5.07 18.61
CA PRO A 86 -45.14 -6.20 18.12
C PRO A 86 -45.41 -7.53 18.86
N ARG A 87 -46.18 -7.50 19.96
CA ARG A 87 -46.44 -8.69 20.81
C ARG A 87 -47.51 -9.65 20.26
N LYS A 88 -48.30 -9.26 19.26
CA LYS A 88 -49.39 -10.10 18.70
C LYS A 88 -49.01 -10.94 17.47
N ALA A 89 -47.73 -10.98 17.10
CA ALA A 89 -47.28 -11.54 15.82
C ALA A 89 -47.16 -13.09 15.76
N ARG A 90 -47.44 -13.84 16.84
CA ARG A 90 -46.97 -15.23 16.97
C ARG A 90 -47.98 -16.35 16.68
N GLU A 91 -49.28 -16.06 16.62
CA GLU A 91 -50.30 -17.08 16.33
C GLU A 91 -51.35 -16.57 15.33
N ARG A 92 -51.46 -17.26 14.18
CA ARG A 92 -52.62 -17.21 13.27
C ARG A 92 -52.84 -18.60 12.68
N PRO A 93 -53.99 -19.25 12.91
CA PRO A 93 -54.32 -20.53 12.26
C PRO A 93 -54.42 -20.41 10.74
N ALA A 94 -54.18 -21.51 10.04
CA ALA A 94 -54.46 -21.60 8.61
C ALA A 94 -55.98 -21.50 8.34
N THR A 95 -56.37 -20.77 7.30
CA THR A 95 -57.78 -20.56 6.96
C THR A 95 -58.44 -21.82 6.40
N SER A 96 -59.66 -22.11 6.85
CA SER A 96 -60.40 -23.32 6.49
C SER A 96 -60.95 -23.26 5.06
N ARG A 97 -60.80 -24.36 4.31
CA ARG A 97 -61.30 -24.49 2.93
C ARG A 97 -62.68 -25.16 2.91
N VAL A 98 -63.69 -24.48 3.43
CA VAL A 98 -65.10 -24.92 3.42
C VAL A 98 -66.00 -23.79 2.91
N GLY A 99 -66.91 -24.09 2.00
CA GLY A 99 -67.91 -23.12 1.47
C GLY A 99 -67.54 -22.36 0.19
N GLN A 100 -66.32 -22.52 -0.34
CA GLN A 100 -65.91 -21.93 -1.64
C GLN A 100 -66.04 -22.97 -2.77
N VAL A 101 -66.97 -22.74 -3.69
CA VAL A 101 -67.14 -23.57 -4.90
C VAL A 101 -66.09 -23.15 -5.94
N PRO A 102 -65.25 -24.06 -6.49
CA PRO A 102 -64.26 -23.71 -7.49
C PRO A 102 -64.92 -23.43 -8.85
N THR A 103 -64.94 -22.17 -9.26
CA THR A 103 -65.38 -21.77 -10.61
C THR A 103 -64.39 -22.23 -11.67
N TYR A 104 -64.67 -23.35 -12.33
CA TYR A 104 -63.91 -23.85 -13.48
C TYR A 104 -64.20 -23.04 -14.77
N GLY A 105 -63.91 -21.74 -14.73
CA GLY A 105 -63.86 -20.90 -15.92
C GLY A 105 -62.47 -20.96 -16.54
N LEU A 106 -62.36 -21.44 -17.78
CA LEU A 106 -61.12 -21.34 -18.57
C LEU A 106 -60.84 -19.84 -18.84
N PRO A 107 -59.72 -19.27 -18.37
CA PRO A 107 -59.40 -17.87 -18.66
C PRO A 107 -59.09 -17.72 -20.15
N ALA A 108 -59.83 -16.86 -20.84
CA ALA A 108 -59.60 -16.62 -22.26
C ALA A 108 -58.18 -16.06 -22.49
N ALA A 109 -57.53 -16.56 -23.54
CA ALA A 109 -56.25 -16.09 -24.09
C ALA A 109 -54.92 -16.50 -23.41
N THR A 110 -54.80 -17.73 -22.86
CA THR A 110 -53.46 -18.38 -22.72
C THR A 110 -52.97 -18.91 -24.07
N GLY A 111 -52.36 -18.04 -24.89
CA GLY A 111 -51.73 -18.41 -26.16
C GLY A 111 -50.56 -17.50 -26.50
N ALA A 112 -49.40 -18.08 -26.80
CA ALA A 112 -48.09 -17.40 -26.78
C ALA A 112 -47.80 -16.42 -27.95
N SER A 113 -48.80 -15.96 -28.69
CA SER A 113 -48.62 -14.99 -29.79
C SER A 113 -48.85 -13.55 -29.33
N SER A 114 -47.87 -12.69 -29.61
CA SER A 114 -47.94 -11.24 -29.40
C SER A 114 -48.67 -10.48 -30.53
N SER A 115 -49.22 -11.18 -31.53
CA SER A 115 -50.02 -10.56 -32.60
C SER A 115 -51.15 -11.48 -33.10
N GLY A 116 -52.34 -10.92 -33.26
CA GLY A 116 -53.51 -11.62 -33.82
C GLY A 116 -54.83 -11.01 -33.34
N TYR A 117 -55.92 -11.75 -33.55
CA TYR A 117 -57.23 -11.48 -32.95
C TYR A 117 -57.36 -12.25 -31.61
N ASP A 118 -58.36 -11.91 -30.80
CA ASP A 118 -58.79 -12.75 -29.67
C ASP A 118 -59.85 -13.78 -30.10
N SER A 119 -60.29 -14.63 -29.17
CA SER A 119 -61.34 -15.64 -29.41
C SER A 119 -62.75 -15.07 -29.59
N LEU A 120 -62.90 -13.74 -29.57
CA LEU A 120 -64.12 -13.01 -29.92
C LEU A 120 -63.90 -12.14 -31.18
N ASN A 121 -62.88 -12.50 -31.96
CA ASN A 121 -62.48 -11.88 -33.23
C ASN A 121 -62.12 -10.38 -33.13
N ARG A 122 -61.75 -9.89 -31.94
CA ARG A 122 -61.32 -8.51 -31.70
C ARG A 122 -59.83 -8.37 -31.89
N LYS A 123 -59.40 -7.30 -32.57
CA LYS A 123 -57.99 -7.04 -32.89
C LYS A 123 -57.22 -6.72 -31.61
N ARG A 124 -56.26 -7.57 -31.21
CA ARG A 124 -55.49 -7.37 -29.97
C ARG A 124 -54.68 -6.06 -30.06
N GLN A 125 -54.79 -5.21 -29.05
CA GLN A 125 -53.94 -4.01 -28.96
C GLN A 125 -52.49 -4.42 -28.70
N GLN A 126 -51.55 -3.73 -29.35
CA GLN A 126 -50.11 -3.94 -29.11
C GLN A 126 -49.66 -3.08 -27.91
N PRO A 127 -48.82 -3.61 -27.01
CA PRO A 127 -48.27 -2.82 -25.92
C PRO A 127 -47.41 -1.68 -26.46
N LYS A 128 -47.58 -0.47 -25.92
CA LYS A 128 -46.70 0.68 -26.22
C LYS A 128 -45.30 0.38 -25.69
N LEU A 129 -44.31 0.38 -26.58
CA LEU A 129 -42.89 0.33 -26.22
C LEU A 129 -42.39 1.74 -25.87
N TYR A 130 -41.48 1.84 -24.91
CA TYR A 130 -40.87 3.11 -24.51
C TYR A 130 -39.71 3.49 -25.46
N PRO A 131 -39.36 4.79 -25.57
CA PRO A 131 -38.21 5.23 -26.37
C PRO A 131 -36.92 4.50 -25.97
N GLY A 132 -36.15 4.04 -26.96
CA GLY A 132 -34.92 3.27 -26.73
C GLY A 132 -35.12 1.76 -26.46
N GLN A 133 -36.34 1.28 -26.21
CA GLN A 133 -36.59 -0.14 -25.97
C GLN A 133 -36.38 -0.98 -27.25
N PRO A 134 -35.57 -2.07 -27.23
CA PRO A 134 -35.35 -2.90 -28.40
C PRO A 134 -36.66 -3.52 -28.91
N LYS A 135 -37.02 -3.24 -30.17
CA LYS A 135 -38.21 -3.82 -30.80
C LYS A 135 -38.01 -5.34 -30.99
N PRO A 136 -38.90 -6.20 -30.45
CA PRO A 136 -38.82 -7.63 -30.73
C PRO A 136 -39.02 -7.88 -32.22
N LYS A 137 -38.16 -8.71 -32.83
CA LYS A 137 -38.31 -9.13 -34.22
C LYS A 137 -39.62 -9.92 -34.37
N ARG A 138 -40.42 -9.62 -35.40
CA ARG A 138 -41.59 -10.45 -35.75
C ARG A 138 -41.11 -11.87 -36.09
N ALA A 139 -41.92 -12.87 -35.72
CA ALA A 139 -41.73 -14.23 -36.20
C ALA A 139 -41.82 -14.27 -37.74
N ALA A 140 -41.02 -15.12 -38.37
CA ALA A 140 -41.05 -15.32 -39.81
C ALA A 140 -42.38 -15.96 -40.23
N GLY A 141 -43.04 -15.40 -41.24
CA GLY A 141 -44.26 -15.96 -41.81
C GLY A 141 -43.97 -17.08 -42.82
N PRO A 142 -44.96 -17.95 -43.13
CA PRO A 142 -44.82 -18.95 -44.20
C PRO A 142 -44.38 -18.29 -45.51
N GLY A 143 -43.39 -18.86 -46.19
CA GLY A 143 -42.78 -18.28 -47.40
C GLY A 143 -41.60 -17.32 -47.15
N SER A 144 -41.25 -17.02 -45.90
CA SER A 144 -39.97 -16.34 -45.61
C SER A 144 -38.79 -17.28 -45.91
N PRO A 145 -37.70 -16.82 -46.55
CA PRO A 145 -36.50 -17.64 -46.71
C PRO A 145 -35.90 -17.99 -45.35
N ALA A 146 -35.37 -19.21 -45.23
CA ALA A 146 -34.78 -19.68 -43.97
C ALA A 146 -33.61 -18.77 -43.55
N PRO A 147 -33.50 -18.40 -42.25
CA PRO A 147 -32.44 -17.53 -41.79
C PRO A 147 -31.08 -18.23 -41.96
N THR A 148 -30.19 -17.62 -42.73
CA THR A 148 -28.80 -18.09 -42.85
C THR A 148 -28.14 -18.06 -41.47
N THR A 149 -27.71 -19.23 -41.00
CA THR A 149 -27.05 -19.40 -39.71
C THR A 149 -25.65 -18.83 -39.75
N VAL A 150 -25.52 -17.52 -39.55
CA VAL A 150 -24.23 -16.87 -39.31
C VAL A 150 -23.62 -17.48 -38.05
N PRO A 151 -22.45 -18.14 -38.12
CA PRO A 151 -21.79 -18.69 -36.94
C PRO A 151 -21.36 -17.55 -36.00
N PRO A 152 -21.22 -17.79 -34.68
CA PRO A 152 -20.55 -16.84 -33.81
C PRO A 152 -19.12 -16.57 -34.34
N PRO A 153 -18.60 -15.33 -34.23
CA PRO A 153 -17.33 -14.95 -34.85
C PRO A 153 -16.18 -15.79 -34.29
N SER A 154 -15.55 -16.59 -35.16
CA SER A 154 -14.47 -17.49 -34.77
C SER A 154 -13.13 -16.76 -34.75
N THR A 155 -12.52 -16.70 -33.56
CA THR A 155 -11.09 -16.37 -33.43
C THR A 155 -10.25 -17.56 -33.91
N LEU A 156 -10.05 -17.64 -35.24
CA LEU A 156 -9.13 -18.53 -35.94
C LEU A 156 -9.26 -20.03 -35.59
N GLY A 157 -10.32 -20.68 -36.10
CA GLY A 157 -10.41 -22.14 -36.10
C GLY A 157 -11.70 -22.68 -36.72
N LEU A 158 -11.60 -23.83 -37.40
CA LEU A 158 -12.75 -24.64 -37.79
C LEU A 158 -13.47 -25.22 -36.54
N PRO A 159 -14.79 -25.43 -36.59
CA PRO A 159 -15.54 -26.02 -35.49
C PRO A 159 -15.06 -27.47 -35.25
N ARG A 160 -14.40 -27.72 -34.12
CA ARG A 160 -13.87 -29.04 -33.77
C ARG A 160 -14.98 -29.94 -33.25
N ILE A 161 -15.54 -30.76 -34.15
CA ILE A 161 -16.60 -31.75 -33.84
C ILE A 161 -16.14 -32.79 -32.79
N ALA A 162 -14.84 -33.01 -32.67
CA ALA A 162 -14.22 -33.70 -31.54
C ALA A 162 -12.92 -32.99 -31.12
N PRO A 163 -12.48 -33.08 -29.85
CA PRO A 163 -11.08 -32.83 -29.51
C PRO A 163 -10.20 -33.79 -30.34
N PRO A 164 -9.02 -33.36 -30.84
CA PRO A 164 -8.17 -34.23 -31.63
C PRO A 164 -7.76 -35.46 -30.78
N PRO A 165 -7.67 -36.68 -31.36
CA PRO A 165 -7.41 -37.89 -30.59
C PRO A 165 -6.09 -37.85 -29.79
N SER A 166 -5.12 -37.03 -30.21
CA SER A 166 -3.88 -36.74 -29.46
C SER A 166 -4.08 -36.00 -28.13
N ALA A 167 -5.26 -35.46 -27.85
CA ALA A 167 -5.57 -34.80 -26.56
C ALA A 167 -5.98 -35.80 -25.45
N SER A 168 -6.36 -37.03 -25.82
CA SER A 168 -6.74 -38.12 -24.92
C SER A 168 -5.83 -39.34 -25.03
N ALA A 169 -5.21 -39.58 -26.19
CA ALA A 169 -4.15 -40.57 -26.34
C ALA A 169 -3.06 -40.38 -25.28
N ASN A 170 -2.56 -41.50 -24.74
CA ASN A 170 -1.51 -41.58 -23.71
C ASN A 170 -1.86 -40.94 -22.34
N LYS A 171 -3.13 -40.59 -22.07
CA LYS A 171 -3.58 -40.31 -20.69
C LYS A 171 -4.08 -41.60 -20.04
N ALA A 172 -3.51 -41.94 -18.87
CA ALA A 172 -4.00 -43.04 -18.07
C ALA A 172 -5.49 -42.86 -17.72
N PRO A 173 -6.32 -43.92 -17.77
CA PRO A 173 -7.76 -43.81 -17.54
C PRO A 173 -8.05 -43.41 -16.09
N VAL A 174 -8.49 -42.16 -15.91
CA VAL A 174 -8.92 -41.63 -14.60
C VAL A 174 -10.29 -42.24 -14.24
N PRO A 175 -10.46 -42.90 -13.08
CA PRO A 175 -11.75 -43.46 -12.67
C PRO A 175 -12.86 -42.41 -12.66
N ALA A 176 -14.10 -42.79 -12.98
CA ALA A 176 -15.25 -41.87 -13.07
C ALA A 176 -15.42 -41.01 -11.78
N ALA A 177 -15.23 -41.61 -10.61
CA ALA A 177 -15.30 -40.93 -9.31
C ALA A 177 -14.17 -39.90 -9.07
N MET A 178 -13.08 -39.97 -9.85
CA MET A 178 -12.00 -38.98 -9.88
C MET A 178 -12.18 -37.95 -11.00
N ALA A 179 -12.81 -38.35 -12.11
CA ALA A 179 -13.19 -37.47 -13.22
C ALA A 179 -14.39 -36.55 -12.90
N GLY A 180 -15.18 -36.88 -11.88
CA GLY A 180 -16.39 -36.11 -11.52
C GLY A 180 -17.63 -36.48 -12.31
N THR A 181 -17.64 -37.65 -12.95
CA THR A 181 -18.69 -38.09 -13.89
C THR A 181 -19.68 -39.10 -13.32
N VAL A 182 -19.61 -39.41 -12.02
CA VAL A 182 -20.54 -40.31 -11.34
C VAL A 182 -21.85 -39.58 -11.02
N PRO A 183 -23.03 -40.11 -11.38
CA PRO A 183 -24.32 -39.54 -11.00
C PRO A 183 -24.43 -39.35 -9.48
N GLY A 184 -24.88 -38.17 -9.05
CA GLY A 184 -24.98 -37.81 -7.63
C GLY A 184 -23.67 -37.36 -6.98
N GLN A 185 -22.52 -37.39 -7.67
CA GLN A 185 -21.28 -36.85 -7.13
C GLN A 185 -21.36 -35.30 -7.04
N PRO A 186 -21.05 -34.69 -5.89
CA PRO A 186 -20.98 -33.23 -5.80
C PRO A 186 -19.86 -32.70 -6.70
N LEU A 187 -20.16 -31.65 -7.46
CA LEU A 187 -19.18 -30.96 -8.31
C LEU A 187 -17.96 -30.56 -7.49
N ARG A 188 -16.82 -31.23 -7.71
CA ARG A 188 -15.55 -30.89 -7.06
C ARG A 188 -15.26 -29.41 -7.37
N ARG A 189 -15.28 -28.55 -6.35
CA ARG A 189 -14.89 -27.14 -6.49
C ARG A 189 -13.46 -27.11 -7.02
N ARG A 190 -13.27 -26.84 -8.31
CA ARG A 190 -11.95 -26.74 -8.93
C ARG A 190 -11.15 -25.76 -8.09
N LEU A 191 -10.00 -26.19 -7.58
CA LEU A 191 -9.06 -25.29 -6.91
C LEU A 191 -8.85 -24.09 -7.82
N LYS A 192 -9.04 -22.88 -7.27
CA LYS A 192 -8.83 -21.66 -8.03
C LYS A 192 -7.39 -21.74 -8.55
N ALA A 193 -7.20 -21.56 -9.86
CA ALA A 193 -5.86 -21.43 -10.40
C ALA A 193 -5.14 -20.32 -9.63
N ASP A 194 -3.90 -20.55 -9.25
CA ASP A 194 -3.17 -19.51 -8.56
C ASP A 194 -2.78 -18.42 -9.55
N ASP A 195 -3.12 -17.19 -9.20
CA ASP A 195 -2.76 -16.01 -9.98
C ASP A 195 -1.28 -15.69 -9.75
N ASP A 196 -0.78 -15.91 -8.54
CA ASP A 196 0.63 -15.77 -8.14
C ASP A 196 1.18 -17.10 -7.61
N ALA A 197 1.95 -17.77 -8.46
CA ALA A 197 2.55 -19.06 -8.13
C ALA A 197 3.85 -18.97 -7.31
N PHE A 198 4.35 -17.77 -6.99
CA PHE A 198 5.70 -17.55 -6.44
C PHE A 198 5.77 -16.60 -5.25
N GLY A 199 4.71 -15.86 -4.90
CA GLY A 199 4.68 -15.05 -3.68
C GLY A 199 4.48 -15.85 -2.39
N ALA A 200 4.81 -15.14 -1.31
CA ALA A 200 4.63 -15.50 0.08
C ALA A 200 3.14 -15.81 0.38
N VAL A 201 2.85 -17.03 0.83
CA VAL A 201 1.52 -17.47 1.22
C VAL A 201 1.17 -16.90 2.60
N GLY A 202 2.15 -16.92 3.52
CA GLY A 202 2.02 -16.61 4.94
C GLY A 202 1.48 -17.77 5.77
N ASP A 203 1.84 -17.75 7.06
CA ASP A 203 1.36 -18.66 8.08
C ASP A 203 0.19 -18.05 8.87
N TYR A 204 -0.75 -18.88 9.34
CA TYR A 204 -1.84 -18.44 10.22
C TYR A 204 -1.53 -18.75 11.69
N ALA A 205 -1.58 -17.73 12.54
CA ALA A 205 -1.33 -17.81 13.98
C ALA A 205 -2.58 -17.35 14.76
N GLY A 206 -3.58 -18.22 14.85
CA GLY A 206 -4.90 -17.83 15.33
C GLY A 206 -5.59 -16.92 14.33
N SER A 207 -6.13 -15.80 14.78
CA SER A 207 -6.86 -14.81 13.96
C SER A 207 -5.94 -13.85 13.18
N PHE A 208 -4.77 -14.32 12.74
CA PHE A 208 -3.72 -13.50 12.13
C PHE A 208 -3.01 -14.25 11.01
N LEU A 209 -2.89 -13.62 9.85
CA LEU A 209 -1.96 -13.99 8.78
C LEU A 209 -0.63 -13.28 9.02
N ILE A 210 0.47 -14.03 8.97
CA ILE A 210 1.85 -13.54 9.17
C ILE A 210 2.69 -13.90 7.93
N LYS A 211 3.46 -12.95 7.39
CA LYS A 211 4.41 -13.21 6.29
C LYS A 211 5.85 -12.90 6.69
N GLY A 212 6.76 -13.77 6.24
CA GLY A 212 8.21 -13.83 6.43
C GLY A 212 8.95 -14.06 5.08
N GLY A 213 10.30 -14.03 5.01
CA GLY A 213 10.97 -13.52 3.76
C GLY A 213 12.43 -13.07 3.57
N LEU A 214 13.42 -13.40 4.43
CA LEU A 214 14.73 -12.70 4.54
C LEU A 214 15.46 -12.43 3.24
N GLU A 215 15.72 -11.14 2.92
CA GLU A 215 16.63 -10.75 1.85
C GLU A 215 18.06 -10.52 2.39
N LEU A 216 19.01 -11.25 1.82
CA LEU A 216 20.45 -11.10 2.03
C LEU A 216 21.10 -10.75 0.70
N SER A 217 21.72 -9.58 0.61
CA SER A 217 22.33 -9.04 -0.61
C SER A 217 23.81 -8.70 -0.40
N THR A 218 24.63 -8.88 -1.42
CA THR A 218 26.06 -8.54 -1.43
C THR A 218 26.46 -7.91 -2.75
N GLY A 219 27.49 -7.06 -2.75
CA GLY A 219 27.82 -6.28 -3.93
C GLY A 219 28.89 -5.21 -3.70
N TYR A 220 28.83 -4.15 -4.50
CA TYR A 220 29.76 -3.03 -4.49
C TYR A 220 29.02 -1.69 -4.73
N ASP A 221 29.34 -0.66 -3.96
CA ASP A 221 28.94 0.73 -4.23
C ASP A 221 30.22 1.52 -4.58
N THR A 222 30.24 2.21 -5.72
CA THR A 222 31.42 2.99 -6.15
C THR A 222 31.60 4.29 -5.36
N ASN A 223 30.59 4.75 -4.61
CA ASN A 223 30.66 5.98 -3.82
C ASN A 223 29.60 6.04 -2.68
N PRO A 224 29.55 5.07 -1.74
CA PRO A 224 28.51 5.02 -0.70
C PRO A 224 28.52 6.22 0.26
N ALA A 225 29.67 6.89 0.38
CA ALA A 225 29.83 8.14 1.12
C ALA A 225 29.29 9.39 0.40
N ARG A 226 28.95 9.29 -0.90
CA ARG A 226 28.48 10.38 -1.78
C ARG A 226 29.43 11.59 -1.78
N LEU A 227 30.73 11.30 -1.91
CA LEU A 227 31.81 12.27 -2.04
C LEU A 227 31.98 12.73 -3.50
N ASN A 228 32.41 13.97 -3.74
CA ASN A 228 32.69 14.47 -5.08
C ASN A 228 33.85 13.72 -5.77
N LYS A 229 34.90 13.36 -5.00
CA LYS A 229 35.90 12.35 -5.39
C LYS A 229 35.37 10.98 -4.92
N PRO A 230 34.88 10.09 -5.81
CA PRO A 230 34.24 8.85 -5.39
C PRO A 230 35.23 7.85 -4.79
N ILE A 231 34.85 7.22 -3.68
CA ILE A 231 35.62 6.17 -2.99
C ILE A 231 34.71 4.95 -2.82
N GLY A 232 35.08 3.83 -3.44
CA GLY A 232 34.23 2.63 -3.47
C GLY A 232 34.42 1.69 -2.28
N SER A 233 33.37 0.93 -1.98
CA SER A 233 33.39 -0.16 -1.00
C SER A 233 32.54 -1.35 -1.47
N PRO A 234 32.99 -2.59 -1.22
CA PRO A 234 32.08 -3.72 -1.08
C PRO A 234 30.99 -3.40 -0.05
N VAL A 235 29.77 -3.88 -0.32
CA VAL A 235 28.59 -3.67 0.52
C VAL A 235 27.88 -5.00 0.72
N TYR A 236 27.36 -5.22 1.93
CA TYR A 236 26.37 -6.25 2.21
C TYR A 236 25.13 -5.61 2.83
N VAL A 237 23.96 -6.18 2.53
CA VAL A 237 22.68 -5.75 3.09
C VAL A 237 21.99 -6.94 3.73
N VAL A 238 21.63 -6.79 5.00
CA VAL A 238 20.71 -7.69 5.70
C VAL A 238 19.38 -6.95 5.81
N ALA A 239 18.35 -7.43 5.13
CA ALA A 239 17.08 -6.72 4.98
C ALA A 239 15.92 -7.53 5.57
N PRO A 240 15.62 -7.35 6.87
CA PRO A 240 14.40 -7.82 7.52
C PRO A 240 13.19 -6.89 7.55
N ASP A 241 12.05 -7.50 7.80
CA ASP A 241 10.72 -6.94 7.76
C ASP A 241 9.73 -8.03 8.26
N LEU A 242 8.45 -7.70 8.42
CA LEU A 242 7.40 -8.55 8.95
C LEU A 242 6.03 -7.93 8.62
N LEU A 243 5.13 -8.72 8.04
CA LEU A 243 3.75 -8.28 7.76
C LEU A 243 2.75 -9.15 8.52
N VAL A 244 1.98 -8.56 9.43
CA VAL A 244 0.92 -9.21 10.23
C VAL A 244 -0.41 -8.56 9.91
N MET A 245 -1.45 -9.36 9.65
CA MET A 245 -2.80 -8.90 9.34
C MET A 245 -3.83 -9.71 10.11
N SER A 246 -4.75 -9.06 10.83
CA SER A 246 -5.90 -9.71 11.46
C SER A 246 -6.89 -10.22 10.42
N ASP A 247 -7.50 -11.39 10.64
CA ASP A 247 -8.59 -11.93 9.79
C ASP A 247 -10.01 -11.58 10.28
N TRP A 248 -10.12 -10.69 11.28
CA TRP A 248 -11.36 -10.31 11.95
C TRP A 248 -12.44 -9.77 11.00
N GLU A 249 -13.70 -10.18 11.20
CA GLU A 249 -14.82 -9.83 10.31
C GLU A 249 -15.21 -8.33 10.31
N ARG A 250 -14.92 -7.63 11.42
CA ARG A 250 -15.36 -6.25 11.68
C ARG A 250 -14.18 -5.29 11.80
N HIS A 251 -13.46 -5.40 12.90
CA HIS A 251 -12.28 -4.57 13.20
C HIS A 251 -11.09 -4.99 12.33
N ALA A 252 -10.01 -4.21 12.33
CA ALA A 252 -8.74 -4.65 11.73
C ALA A 252 -7.54 -4.21 12.57
N LEU A 253 -6.49 -5.02 12.53
CA LEU A 253 -5.15 -4.69 12.97
C LEU A 253 -4.16 -5.14 11.89
N VAL A 254 -3.31 -4.22 11.44
CA VAL A 254 -2.19 -4.51 10.53
C VAL A 254 -0.90 -4.03 11.17
N ALA A 255 0.17 -4.81 11.07
CA ALA A 255 1.52 -4.37 11.38
C ALA A 255 2.41 -4.64 10.18
N ASP A 256 3.06 -3.60 9.67
CA ASP A 256 4.05 -3.67 8.60
C ASP A 256 5.33 -3.05 9.15
N LEU A 257 6.33 -3.89 9.41
CA LEU A 257 7.59 -3.52 10.03
C LEU A 257 8.70 -3.83 9.04
N ARG A 258 9.64 -2.91 8.76
CA ARG A 258 10.75 -3.14 7.81
C ARG A 258 12.03 -2.48 8.28
N GLY A 259 13.14 -3.20 8.39
CA GLY A 259 14.45 -2.61 8.65
C GLY A 259 15.57 -3.24 7.84
N SER A 260 16.55 -2.45 7.43
CA SER A 260 17.74 -2.97 6.75
C SER A 260 19.00 -2.54 7.47
N PHE A 261 20.07 -3.32 7.31
CA PHE A 261 21.40 -2.94 7.72
C PHE A 261 22.30 -2.99 6.50
N SER A 262 22.77 -1.81 6.06
CA SER A 262 23.77 -1.68 5.00
C SER A 262 25.16 -1.59 5.64
N GLY A 263 25.93 -2.67 5.52
CA GLY A 263 27.29 -2.77 6.01
C GLY A 263 28.33 -2.64 4.89
N TYR A 264 29.41 -1.91 5.15
CA TYR A 264 30.49 -1.66 4.20
C TYR A 264 31.82 -2.15 4.78
N THR A 265 32.68 -2.75 3.95
CA THR A 265 33.97 -3.32 4.42
C THR A 265 35.11 -2.31 4.43
N ASN A 266 35.01 -1.24 3.65
CA ASN A 266 36.06 -0.23 3.53
C ASN A 266 35.69 0.99 4.38
N ASN A 267 36.59 1.38 5.29
CA ASN A 267 36.50 2.67 5.97
C ASN A 267 36.75 3.80 4.97
N MET A 268 36.01 4.90 5.11
CA MET A 268 36.30 6.15 4.40
C MET A 268 37.49 6.86 5.05
N PRO A 269 38.23 7.70 4.31
CA PRO A 269 39.34 8.45 4.89
C PRO A 269 38.83 9.45 5.94
N ALA A 270 39.52 9.54 7.09
CA ALA A 270 39.18 10.49 8.15
C ALA A 270 39.41 11.96 7.72
N THR A 271 40.31 12.19 6.76
CA THR A 271 40.63 13.50 6.20
C THR A 271 40.69 13.47 4.67
N ILE A 272 40.27 14.56 4.03
CA ILE A 272 40.34 14.77 2.58
C ILE A 272 41.02 16.12 2.33
N ASP A 273 42.03 16.13 1.47
CA ASP A 273 42.83 17.31 1.09
C ASP A 273 43.36 18.13 2.30
N GLY A 274 43.61 17.45 3.43
CA GLY A 274 44.11 18.04 4.69
C GLY A 274 43.04 18.39 5.73
N PHE A 275 41.75 18.41 5.36
CA PHE A 275 40.63 18.76 6.24
C PHE A 275 39.87 17.53 6.72
N ALA A 276 39.09 17.66 7.80
CA ALA A 276 38.22 16.58 8.28
C ALA A 276 37.21 16.17 7.20
N SER A 277 37.02 14.86 6.98
CA SER A 277 36.12 14.34 5.94
C SER A 277 34.65 14.75 6.20
N PRO A 278 33.90 15.17 5.16
CA PRO A 278 32.45 15.45 5.27
C PRO A 278 31.58 14.18 5.34
N SER A 279 32.18 12.98 5.22
CA SER A 279 31.52 11.69 5.47
C SER A 279 32.24 10.96 6.61
N PRO A 280 31.53 10.19 7.46
CA PRO A 280 32.14 9.44 8.54
C PRO A 280 33.12 8.36 8.06
N VAL A 281 34.06 7.98 8.93
CA VAL A 281 35.00 6.86 8.68
C VAL A 281 34.26 5.53 8.53
N GLU A 282 33.35 5.22 9.45
CA GLU A 282 32.44 4.07 9.38
C GLU A 282 31.08 4.50 8.81
N ILE A 283 30.81 4.11 7.56
CA ILE A 283 29.60 4.45 6.81
C ILE A 283 28.48 3.40 6.91
N ASN A 284 28.54 2.51 7.91
CA ASN A 284 27.50 1.53 8.17
C ASN A 284 26.18 2.22 8.54
N ARG A 285 25.06 1.78 7.98
CA ARG A 285 23.75 2.40 8.18
C ARG A 285 22.69 1.38 8.58
N PRO A 286 22.24 1.38 9.86
CA PRO A 286 20.98 0.75 10.24
C PRO A 286 19.81 1.60 9.75
N ASP A 287 18.72 0.91 9.41
CA ASP A 287 17.48 1.48 8.92
C ASP A 287 16.31 0.65 9.47
N PHE A 288 15.24 1.31 9.88
CA PHE A 288 13.95 0.72 10.23
C PHE A 288 12.83 1.72 9.91
N THR A 289 11.71 1.23 9.41
CA THR A 289 10.45 1.92 9.21
C THR A 289 9.35 0.91 9.49
N GLY A 290 8.45 1.20 10.41
CA GLY A 290 7.38 0.28 10.76
C GLY A 290 6.18 1.00 11.35
N HIS A 291 5.01 0.47 11.08
CA HIS A 291 3.74 0.98 11.58
C HIS A 291 2.80 -0.14 12.03
N VAL A 292 1.93 0.20 12.97
CA VAL A 292 0.86 -0.66 13.47
C VAL A 292 -0.45 0.11 13.41
N ASP A 293 -1.36 -0.34 12.56
CA ASP A 293 -2.60 0.32 12.16
C ASP A 293 -3.81 -0.44 12.72
N GLY A 294 -4.56 0.21 13.61
CA GLY A 294 -5.82 -0.29 14.19
C GLY A 294 -7.06 0.42 13.62
N ARG A 295 -8.09 -0.36 13.28
CA ARG A 295 -9.43 0.14 12.90
C ARG A 295 -10.50 -0.51 13.78
N LEU A 296 -11.22 0.31 14.54
CA LEU A 296 -12.37 -0.09 15.34
C LEU A 296 -13.67 0.47 14.72
N ASP A 297 -14.36 -0.31 13.90
CA ASP A 297 -15.72 0.03 13.45
C ASP A 297 -16.67 0.09 14.65
N VAL A 298 -17.12 1.28 15.04
CA VAL A 298 -18.09 1.50 16.13
C VAL A 298 -19.51 1.31 15.62
N ASP A 299 -19.77 1.77 14.40
CA ASP A 299 -20.99 1.54 13.63
C ASP A 299 -20.61 1.31 12.14
N ARG A 300 -21.59 1.06 11.28
CA ARG A 300 -21.41 0.96 9.82
C ARG A 300 -20.72 2.20 9.24
N ASP A 301 -21.14 3.37 9.71
CA ASP A 301 -20.73 4.66 9.18
C ASP A 301 -19.69 5.38 10.06
N LEU A 302 -19.43 4.91 11.29
CA LEU A 302 -18.42 5.46 12.21
C LEU A 302 -17.31 4.46 12.51
N LYS A 303 -16.06 4.83 12.24
CA LYS A 303 -14.87 4.00 12.47
C LYS A 303 -13.83 4.82 13.22
N LEU A 304 -13.29 4.30 14.31
CA LEU A 304 -12.11 4.88 14.97
C LEU A 304 -10.85 4.30 14.34
N THR A 305 -9.85 5.14 14.12
CA THR A 305 -8.57 4.78 13.52
C THR A 305 -7.42 5.12 14.46
N SER A 306 -6.44 4.25 14.54
CA SER A 306 -5.19 4.50 15.27
C SER A 306 -4.00 3.99 14.47
N GLN A 307 -2.89 4.70 14.57
CA GLN A 307 -1.60 4.29 14.04
C GLN A 307 -0.54 4.52 15.11
N LEU A 308 0.37 3.55 15.26
CA LEU A 308 1.69 3.73 15.86
C LEU A 308 2.73 3.67 14.73
N ARG A 309 3.78 4.48 14.80
CA ARG A 309 4.87 4.48 13.81
C ARG A 309 6.23 4.63 14.47
N LEU A 310 7.24 3.98 13.89
CA LEU A 310 8.64 4.05 14.28
C LEU A 310 9.53 4.03 13.04
N ARG A 311 10.43 5.00 12.96
CA ARG A 311 11.53 5.09 11.99
C ARG A 311 12.84 5.17 12.77
N LEU A 312 13.79 4.29 12.46
CA LEU A 312 15.19 4.41 12.88
C LEU A 312 16.02 4.59 11.61
N ALA A 313 16.93 5.56 11.53
CA ALA A 313 17.81 5.71 10.38
C ALA A 313 19.04 6.54 10.73
N THR A 314 19.96 6.69 9.79
CA THR A 314 21.01 7.73 9.84
C THR A 314 20.60 8.95 9.03
N ASP A 315 21.33 10.05 9.16
CA ASP A 315 21.38 11.07 8.12
C ASP A 315 21.78 10.45 6.75
N ASN A 316 21.34 11.08 5.66
CA ASN A 316 21.66 10.63 4.30
C ASN A 316 23.13 10.96 3.96
N PRO A 317 23.92 10.04 3.36
CA PRO A 317 25.25 10.34 2.85
C PRO A 317 25.24 11.52 1.87
N GLY A 318 26.20 12.45 2.01
CA GLY A 318 26.26 13.69 1.25
C GLY A 318 25.31 14.81 1.72
N SER A 319 24.48 14.58 2.75
CA SER A 319 23.63 15.65 3.32
C SER A 319 24.46 16.72 4.04
N PRO A 320 24.20 18.02 3.83
CA PRO A 320 24.90 19.11 4.55
C PRO A 320 24.52 19.22 6.04
N ASN A 321 23.55 18.43 6.52
CA ASN A 321 23.28 18.29 7.96
C ASN A 321 24.31 17.38 8.67
N VAL A 322 25.14 16.64 7.91
CA VAL A 322 26.20 15.77 8.44
C VAL A 322 27.43 16.61 8.77
N GLN A 323 27.83 16.63 10.04
CA GLN A 323 29.07 17.30 10.47
C GLN A 323 30.31 16.55 9.97
N ALA A 324 31.38 17.29 9.65
CA ALA A 324 32.66 16.70 9.28
C ALA A 324 33.36 16.01 10.47
N GLY A 325 34.28 15.09 10.18
CA GLY A 325 35.13 14.44 11.19
C GLY A 325 34.44 13.36 12.03
N LEU A 326 33.29 12.84 11.59
CA LEU A 326 32.58 11.76 12.28
C LEU A 326 33.34 10.43 12.22
N GLN A 327 33.32 9.68 13.32
CA GLN A 327 33.74 8.28 13.35
C GLN A 327 32.67 7.38 12.69
N LYS A 328 31.39 7.68 12.91
CA LYS A 328 30.23 6.99 12.30
C LYS A 328 29.05 7.96 12.19
N TYR A 329 28.05 7.64 11.36
CA TYR A 329 26.81 8.42 11.34
C TYR A 329 26.09 8.36 12.70
N PRO A 330 25.48 9.47 13.17
CA PRO A 330 24.48 9.40 14.23
C PRO A 330 23.23 8.67 13.72
N VAL A 331 22.53 7.99 14.64
CA VAL A 331 21.23 7.36 14.38
C VAL A 331 20.15 8.28 14.95
N TYR A 332 19.05 8.47 14.22
CA TYR A 332 17.85 9.12 14.74
C TYR A 332 16.70 8.11 14.85
N ALA A 333 15.82 8.38 15.82
CA ALA A 333 14.55 7.72 16.01
C ALA A 333 13.42 8.75 15.84
N ALA A 334 12.59 8.59 14.81
CA ALA A 334 11.35 9.34 14.66
C ALA A 334 10.17 8.40 14.93
N TYR A 335 9.40 8.65 15.98
CA TYR A 335 8.31 7.78 16.40
C TYR A 335 7.11 8.58 16.89
N GLY A 336 5.93 8.00 16.76
CA GLY A 336 4.70 8.72 17.08
C GLY A 336 3.44 7.90 16.94
N THR A 337 2.33 8.61 17.11
CA THR A 337 0.98 8.08 17.02
C THR A 337 0.07 9.02 16.23
N THR A 338 -0.93 8.46 15.57
CA THR A 338 -2.11 9.20 15.14
C THR A 338 -3.33 8.50 15.73
N VAL A 339 -4.28 9.25 16.29
CA VAL A 339 -5.58 8.74 16.73
C VAL A 339 -6.67 9.61 16.11
N GLY A 340 -7.68 8.97 15.54
CA GLY A 340 -8.71 9.68 14.78
C GLY A 340 -10.01 8.89 14.60
N PHE A 341 -10.88 9.46 13.79
CA PHE A 341 -12.13 8.86 13.35
C PHE A 341 -12.37 9.11 11.87
N ASP A 342 -13.23 8.28 11.29
CA ASP A 342 -13.87 8.46 10.00
C ASP A 342 -15.37 8.29 10.15
N GLN A 343 -16.13 9.29 9.69
CA GLN A 343 -17.58 9.31 9.70
C GLN A 343 -18.10 9.51 8.28
N THR A 344 -18.92 8.58 7.81
CA THR A 344 -19.66 8.68 6.56
C THR A 344 -21.03 9.33 6.81
N PHE A 345 -21.43 10.23 5.92
CA PHE A 345 -22.72 10.89 5.85
C PHE A 345 -23.29 10.74 4.43
N ASN A 346 -23.92 9.58 4.14
CA ASN A 346 -24.39 9.20 2.81
C ASN A 346 -23.26 9.15 1.75
N ARG A 347 -23.00 10.27 1.05
CA ARG A 347 -21.94 10.40 0.03
C ARG A 347 -20.78 11.30 0.45
N PHE A 348 -20.94 12.02 1.57
CA PHE A 348 -19.89 12.84 2.17
C PHE A 348 -19.17 12.02 3.25
N GLN A 349 -17.88 12.24 3.43
CA GLN A 349 -17.06 11.52 4.42
C GLN A 349 -16.09 12.48 5.09
N VAL A 350 -16.05 12.44 6.41
CA VAL A 350 -15.18 13.27 7.26
C VAL A 350 -14.23 12.37 8.02
N ALA A 351 -12.95 12.46 7.72
CA ALA A 351 -11.89 11.87 8.53
C ALA A 351 -11.15 12.97 9.30
N ALA A 352 -10.86 12.75 10.57
CA ALA A 352 -10.04 13.66 11.37
C ALA A 352 -9.17 12.88 12.35
N GLY A 353 -7.93 13.33 12.56
CA GLY A 353 -7.00 12.70 13.49
C GLY A 353 -6.02 13.68 14.13
N ALA A 354 -5.69 13.44 15.39
CA ALA A 354 -4.63 14.13 16.11
C ALA A 354 -3.32 13.34 16.01
N THR A 355 -2.20 14.04 15.83
CA THR A 355 -0.87 13.49 15.63
C THR A 355 0.07 13.93 16.74
N VAL A 356 0.81 12.99 17.32
CA VAL A 356 1.93 13.27 18.23
C VAL A 356 3.13 12.49 17.74
N ASP A 357 4.20 13.21 17.38
CA ASP A 357 5.46 12.68 16.87
C ASP A 357 6.62 13.22 17.70
N ARG A 358 7.69 12.43 17.87
CA ARG A 358 8.98 12.88 18.37
C ARG A 358 10.08 12.40 17.43
N THR A 359 11.02 13.28 17.11
CA THR A 359 12.31 12.92 16.50
C THR A 359 13.42 13.13 17.52
N ALA A 360 14.29 12.14 17.70
CA ALA A 360 15.41 12.17 18.62
C ALA A 360 16.70 11.62 17.98
N TYR A 361 17.85 12.23 18.24
CA TYR A 361 19.15 11.88 17.65
C TYR A 361 20.15 11.39 18.69
N THR A 362 20.92 10.35 18.36
CA THR A 362 22.11 9.99 19.15
C THR A 362 23.20 11.05 18.98
N ASP A 363 23.96 11.35 20.03
CA ASP A 363 25.15 12.19 19.94
C ASP A 363 26.15 11.67 18.88
N SER A 364 26.75 12.61 18.15
CA SER A 364 27.78 12.37 17.15
C SER A 364 29.08 11.96 17.83
N LYS A 365 29.69 10.84 17.41
CA LYS A 365 31.07 10.50 17.80
C LYS A 365 32.06 10.98 16.73
N LEU A 366 33.08 11.74 17.14
CA LEU A 366 34.15 12.25 16.28
C LEU A 366 35.35 11.29 16.21
N THR A 367 36.20 11.47 15.19
CA THR A 367 37.41 10.64 14.94
C THR A 367 38.53 10.83 15.96
N ASP A 368 38.54 11.95 16.69
CA ASP A 368 39.42 12.18 17.85
C ASP A 368 38.96 11.43 19.11
N GLY A 369 37.80 10.76 19.05
CA GLY A 369 37.19 10.01 20.15
C GLY A 369 36.19 10.81 20.99
N SER A 370 36.10 12.13 20.78
CA SER A 370 35.14 13.00 21.48
C SER A 370 33.70 12.83 20.99
N THR A 371 32.75 13.48 21.67
CA THR A 371 31.33 13.45 21.35
C THR A 371 30.76 14.85 21.22
N PHE A 372 29.97 15.08 20.18
CA PHE A 372 29.25 16.32 19.92
C PHE A 372 27.75 16.04 19.98
N SER A 373 26.97 16.83 20.72
CA SER A 373 25.55 16.50 20.92
C SER A 373 24.67 16.85 19.72
N ASN A 374 23.60 16.07 19.53
CA ASN A 374 22.56 16.34 18.54
C ASN A 374 21.20 16.70 19.17
N GLY A 375 21.12 16.92 20.49
CA GLY A 375 19.89 17.28 21.19
C GLY A 375 19.29 18.64 20.79
N ASP A 376 19.98 19.44 19.97
CA ASP A 376 19.44 20.62 19.31
C ASP A 376 18.58 20.30 18.07
N ARG A 377 18.63 19.05 17.61
CA ARG A 377 17.80 18.48 16.53
C ARG A 377 16.63 17.66 17.07
N ASP A 378 16.56 17.46 18.39
CA ASP A 378 15.47 16.74 19.06
C ASP A 378 14.24 17.64 19.15
N PHE A 379 13.10 17.17 18.66
CA PHE A 379 11.84 17.90 18.72
C PHE A 379 10.61 17.00 18.81
N ASN A 380 9.55 17.59 19.35
CA ASN A 380 8.23 17.00 19.49
C ASN A 380 7.29 17.79 18.55
N GLN A 381 6.57 17.08 17.67
CA GLN A 381 5.59 17.67 16.76
C GLN A 381 4.17 17.27 17.20
N TYR A 382 3.33 18.27 17.42
CA TYR A 382 1.92 18.10 17.76
C TYR A 382 1.07 18.67 16.62
N GLY A 383 0.00 17.98 16.23
CA GLY A 383 -0.80 18.44 15.10
C GLY A 383 -2.19 17.80 14.99
N GLY A 384 -2.96 18.32 14.05
CA GLY A 384 -4.28 17.81 13.68
C GLY A 384 -4.45 17.82 12.17
N ILE A 385 -5.04 16.76 11.64
CA ILE A 385 -5.32 16.58 10.20
C ILE A 385 -6.82 16.37 10.02
N GLY A 386 -7.44 17.13 9.14
CA GLY A 386 -8.85 17.01 8.76
C GLY A 386 -8.99 16.79 7.26
N ARG A 387 -9.82 15.84 6.85
CA ARG A 387 -10.02 15.47 5.44
C ARG A 387 -11.50 15.26 5.13
N PHE A 388 -11.97 15.99 4.14
CA PHE A 388 -13.37 16.06 3.72
C PHE A 388 -13.48 15.51 2.30
N SER A 389 -14.10 14.35 2.13
CA SER A 389 -14.22 13.65 0.84
C SER A 389 -15.67 13.55 0.39
N TYR A 390 -15.91 13.51 -0.92
CA TYR A 390 -17.24 13.30 -1.48
C TYR A 390 -17.21 12.26 -2.61
N ASP A 391 -17.99 11.19 -2.48
CA ASP A 391 -18.21 10.23 -3.58
C ASP A 391 -19.04 10.94 -4.67
N LEU A 392 -18.36 11.43 -5.71
CA LEU A 392 -18.97 12.15 -6.83
C LEU A 392 -19.57 11.18 -7.86
N LYS A 393 -18.95 10.01 -8.03
CA LYS A 393 -19.44 8.87 -8.82
C LYS A 393 -18.62 7.62 -8.43
N PRO A 394 -19.10 6.39 -8.68
CA PRO A 394 -18.31 5.18 -8.48
C PRO A 394 -16.92 5.29 -9.12
N GLY A 395 -15.88 5.14 -8.30
CA GLY A 395 -14.48 5.26 -8.72
C GLY A 395 -13.99 6.70 -8.95
N LEU A 396 -14.63 7.74 -8.40
CA LEU A 396 -14.06 9.10 -8.31
C LEU A 396 -14.52 9.84 -7.04
N LYS A 397 -13.56 10.16 -6.17
CA LYS A 397 -13.77 10.69 -4.82
C LYS A 397 -12.90 11.95 -4.60
N PRO A 398 -13.36 13.14 -5.06
CA PRO A 398 -12.71 14.41 -4.74
C PRO A 398 -12.68 14.67 -3.23
N PHE A 399 -11.64 15.38 -2.78
CA PHE A 399 -11.45 15.73 -1.37
C PHE A 399 -10.70 17.05 -1.18
N VAL A 400 -10.85 17.60 0.04
CA VAL A 400 -10.00 18.66 0.61
C VAL A 400 -9.35 18.11 1.87
N GLU A 401 -8.07 18.38 2.07
CA GLU A 401 -7.28 17.94 3.22
C GLU A 401 -6.55 19.13 3.82
N ILE A 402 -6.61 19.29 5.14
CA ILE A 402 -5.96 20.36 5.89
C ILE A 402 -5.17 19.78 7.06
N GLN A 403 -4.01 20.37 7.34
CA GLN A 403 -3.21 20.09 8.55
C GLN A 403 -2.83 21.40 9.22
N GLY A 404 -2.82 21.41 10.56
CA GLY A 404 -2.08 22.37 11.36
C GLY A 404 -1.13 21.62 12.30
N ASP A 405 0.10 22.11 12.46
CA ASP A 405 1.11 21.50 13.34
C ASP A 405 2.00 22.54 14.04
N THR A 406 2.61 22.13 15.14
CA THR A 406 3.65 22.87 15.86
C THR A 406 4.81 21.94 16.20
N ARG A 407 6.04 22.44 16.06
CA ARG A 407 7.30 21.76 16.43
C ARG A 407 7.94 22.51 17.60
N VAL A 408 8.20 21.78 18.68
CA VAL A 408 8.85 22.27 19.90
C VAL A 408 10.10 21.44 20.15
N HIS A 409 11.26 22.08 20.12
CA HIS A 409 12.57 21.47 20.30
C HIS A 409 12.89 21.30 21.79
N ASP A 410 13.69 20.29 22.11
CA ASP A 410 14.16 20.04 23.48
C ASP A 410 15.20 21.10 23.94
N GLN A 411 15.83 21.80 22.99
CA GLN A 411 16.70 22.96 23.23
C GLN A 411 16.15 24.19 22.51
N ALA A 412 16.04 25.31 23.23
CA ALA A 412 15.39 26.52 22.71
C ALA A 412 16.10 27.14 21.49
N ALA A 413 17.42 26.97 21.37
CA ALA A 413 18.21 27.47 20.26
C ALA A 413 19.16 26.39 19.73
N ASP A 414 19.38 26.35 18.41
CA ASP A 414 20.26 25.36 17.78
C ASP A 414 21.76 25.60 18.06
N ARG A 415 22.63 24.68 17.62
CA ARG A 415 24.10 24.82 17.74
C ARG A 415 24.70 26.09 17.11
N ASN A 416 23.93 26.81 16.30
CA ASN A 416 24.30 28.07 15.65
C ASN A 416 23.54 29.29 16.26
N GLY A 417 22.74 29.05 17.31
CA GLY A 417 21.98 30.05 18.05
C GLY A 417 20.60 30.41 17.49
N TYR A 418 19.97 29.60 16.63
CA TYR A 418 18.63 29.88 16.05
C TYR A 418 17.48 29.20 16.80
N PHE A 419 16.41 29.95 17.07
CA PHE A 419 15.19 29.43 17.73
C PHE A 419 14.27 28.73 16.71
N ARG A 420 14.45 27.40 16.54
CA ARG A 420 13.80 26.60 15.47
C ARG A 420 12.36 26.17 15.74
N ASP A 421 11.82 26.44 16.93
CA ASP A 421 10.40 26.23 17.24
C ASP A 421 9.51 26.91 16.21
N SER A 422 8.46 26.22 15.77
CA SER A 422 7.74 26.64 14.58
C SER A 422 6.30 26.13 14.51
N ASN A 423 5.41 26.95 13.97
CA ASN A 423 4.00 26.64 13.76
C ASN A 423 3.68 26.72 12.27
N GLY A 424 3.00 25.71 11.74
CA GLY A 424 2.68 25.63 10.31
C GLY A 424 1.49 24.74 10.00
N GLY A 425 1.39 24.38 8.73
CA GLY A 425 0.33 23.53 8.22
C GLY A 425 0.28 23.49 6.70
N TYR A 426 -0.77 22.88 6.16
CA TYR A 426 -1.08 22.91 4.74
C TYR A 426 -2.57 22.85 4.45
N ALA A 427 -2.94 23.25 3.24
CA ALA A 427 -4.21 22.90 2.62
C ALA A 427 -3.93 22.25 1.25
N LYS A 428 -4.59 21.13 0.96
CA LYS A 428 -4.55 20.39 -0.31
C LYS A 428 -5.96 20.17 -0.84
N VAL A 429 -6.08 20.10 -2.16
CA VAL A 429 -7.27 19.62 -2.87
C VAL A 429 -6.85 18.52 -3.83
N GLY A 430 -7.66 17.47 -3.96
CA GLY A 430 -7.33 16.31 -4.77
C GLY A 430 -8.52 15.43 -5.10
N SER A 431 -8.23 14.27 -5.69
CA SER A 431 -9.22 13.22 -5.92
C SER A 431 -8.55 11.85 -5.98
N SER A 432 -9.17 10.84 -5.36
CA SER A 432 -8.87 9.44 -5.64
C SER A 432 -9.80 8.86 -6.72
N PHE A 433 -9.33 7.81 -7.39
CA PHE A 433 -9.98 7.21 -8.55
C PHE A 433 -9.75 5.68 -8.64
N GLU A 434 -10.78 4.94 -9.08
CA GLU A 434 -10.72 3.51 -9.43
C GLU A 434 -11.35 3.32 -10.83
N PHE A 435 -10.65 3.73 -11.88
CA PHE A 435 -11.14 3.60 -13.26
C PHE A 435 -10.99 2.16 -13.76
N SER A 436 -12.04 1.36 -13.55
CA SER A 436 -12.18 -0.01 -14.05
C SER A 436 -11.04 -0.96 -13.68
N ARG A 437 -10.32 -0.66 -12.57
CA ARG A 437 -9.10 -1.36 -12.11
C ARG A 437 -7.91 -1.29 -13.07
N ILE A 438 -8.02 -0.52 -14.15
CA ILE A 438 -6.90 -0.25 -15.07
C ILE A 438 -6.03 0.86 -14.47
N LEU A 439 -6.66 1.96 -14.04
CA LEU A 439 -5.99 3.07 -13.36
C LEU A 439 -6.60 3.28 -11.98
N THR A 440 -5.79 3.15 -10.93
CA THR A 440 -6.20 3.27 -9.53
C THR A 440 -5.21 4.15 -8.79
N GLY A 441 -5.68 5.12 -7.99
CA GLY A 441 -4.76 5.98 -7.25
C GLY A 441 -5.39 7.25 -6.71
N GLU A 442 -4.52 8.18 -6.32
CA GLU A 442 -4.84 9.51 -5.79
C GLU A 442 -3.86 10.55 -6.34
N ILE A 443 -4.36 11.75 -6.60
CA ILE A 443 -3.52 12.93 -6.85
C ILE A 443 -4.09 14.15 -6.12
N SER A 444 -3.21 14.98 -5.58
CA SER A 444 -3.53 16.23 -4.90
C SER A 444 -2.46 17.30 -5.15
N VAL A 445 -2.91 18.55 -5.09
CA VAL A 445 -2.04 19.74 -5.07
C VAL A 445 -2.45 20.62 -3.90
N GLY A 446 -1.50 21.38 -3.36
CA GLY A 446 -1.77 22.22 -2.20
C GLY A 446 -0.71 23.28 -1.97
N TYR A 447 -0.78 23.91 -0.81
CA TYR A 447 0.18 24.90 -0.34
C TYR A 447 0.44 24.68 1.15
N SER A 448 1.69 24.82 1.56
CA SER A 448 2.11 24.79 2.95
C SER A 448 2.80 26.09 3.33
N ALA A 449 2.64 26.50 4.59
CA ALA A 449 3.36 27.62 5.19
C ALA A 449 3.70 27.28 6.65
N ARG A 450 4.89 27.69 7.10
CA ARG A 450 5.38 27.54 8.47
C ARG A 450 6.19 28.76 8.89
N ASN A 451 5.87 29.29 10.06
CA ASN A 451 6.59 30.39 10.70
C ASN A 451 7.49 29.81 11.79
N TYR A 452 8.70 30.36 11.91
CA TYR A 452 9.67 30.04 12.95
C TYR A 452 9.66 31.13 14.03
N THR A 453 9.99 30.77 15.26
CA THR A 453 10.08 31.70 16.40
C THR A 453 11.23 32.69 16.23
N ASP A 454 12.32 32.27 15.57
CA ASP A 454 13.43 33.16 15.26
C ASP A 454 13.12 34.11 14.09
N PRO A 455 13.13 35.44 14.27
CA PRO A 455 12.85 36.39 13.20
C PRO A 455 13.94 36.45 12.11
N ARG A 456 15.09 35.78 12.30
CA ARG A 456 16.13 35.62 11.27
C ARG A 456 15.84 34.47 10.30
N LEU A 457 14.92 33.57 10.64
CA LEU A 457 14.48 32.48 9.77
C LEU A 457 13.22 32.92 9.02
N SER A 458 13.30 33.02 7.69
CA SER A 458 12.15 33.40 6.86
C SER A 458 11.03 32.36 6.94
N GLN A 459 9.78 32.78 6.73
CA GLN A 459 8.65 31.86 6.57
C GLN A 459 8.98 30.80 5.52
N LEU A 460 8.82 29.53 5.89
CA LEU A 460 9.00 28.39 5.01
C LEU A 460 7.66 28.10 4.33
N ALA A 461 7.54 28.37 3.04
CA ALA A 461 6.27 28.17 2.33
C ALA A 461 6.49 27.67 0.90
N GLY A 462 5.50 26.94 0.36
CA GLY A 462 5.60 26.38 -0.99
C GLY A 462 4.41 25.54 -1.42
N PHE A 463 4.30 25.37 -2.74
CA PHE A 463 3.34 24.44 -3.34
C PHE A 463 3.70 22.99 -3.00
N LEU A 464 2.68 22.21 -2.66
CA LEU A 464 2.77 20.76 -2.46
C LEU A 464 2.20 20.03 -3.69
N THR A 465 2.88 18.98 -4.13
CA THR A 465 2.29 17.92 -4.97
C THR A 465 2.37 16.60 -4.23
N SER A 466 1.27 15.85 -4.15
CA SER A 466 1.27 14.51 -3.55
C SER A 466 0.35 13.57 -4.33
N GLY A 467 0.83 12.39 -4.69
CA GLY A 467 0.05 11.43 -5.48
C GLY A 467 0.69 10.05 -5.56
N SER A 468 -0.16 9.03 -5.64
CA SER A 468 0.21 7.62 -5.82
C SER A 468 -0.73 7.01 -6.85
N LEU A 469 -0.19 6.64 -8.01
CA LEU A 469 -0.93 6.15 -9.17
C LEU A 469 -0.39 4.77 -9.55
N ILE A 470 -1.30 3.80 -9.74
CA ILE A 470 -1.01 2.47 -10.26
C ILE A 470 -1.82 2.28 -11.55
N TRP A 471 -1.12 2.03 -12.65
CA TRP A 471 -1.67 1.74 -13.97
C TRP A 471 -1.30 0.31 -14.39
N ASN A 472 -2.30 -0.57 -14.42
CA ASN A 472 -2.19 -1.92 -14.94
C ASN A 472 -2.24 -1.86 -16.48
N ALA A 473 -1.11 -1.49 -17.10
CA ALA A 473 -0.97 -1.29 -18.54
C ALA A 473 -1.17 -2.60 -19.34
N SER A 474 -0.82 -3.74 -18.75
CA SER A 474 -1.19 -5.07 -19.27
C SER A 474 -1.37 -6.07 -18.12
N GLY A 475 -1.82 -7.29 -18.41
CA GLY A 475 -1.85 -8.39 -17.44
C GLY A 475 -0.47 -8.90 -17.00
N LEU A 476 0.62 -8.31 -17.51
CA LEU A 476 2.02 -8.59 -17.19
C LEU A 476 2.84 -7.29 -16.97
N THR A 477 2.21 -6.11 -16.96
CA THR A 477 2.92 -4.82 -16.92
C THR A 477 2.18 -3.84 -16.03
N THR A 478 2.85 -3.40 -14.97
CA THR A 478 2.32 -2.42 -14.01
C THR A 478 3.22 -1.19 -14.03
N VAL A 479 2.65 -0.02 -14.31
CA VAL A 479 3.33 1.26 -14.21
C VAL A 479 2.85 1.95 -12.94
N LYS A 480 3.77 2.32 -12.05
CA LYS A 480 3.50 3.09 -10.85
C LYS A 480 4.10 4.49 -11.01
N PHE A 481 3.38 5.51 -10.56
CA PHE A 481 3.89 6.87 -10.44
C PHE A 481 3.63 7.37 -9.03
N PHE A 482 4.67 7.91 -8.39
CA PHE A 482 4.61 8.51 -7.06
C PHE A 482 5.17 9.92 -7.13
N THR A 483 4.53 10.85 -6.44
CA THR A 483 5.09 12.17 -6.17
C THR A 483 4.75 12.59 -4.76
N ASP A 484 5.67 13.30 -4.12
CA ASP A 484 5.41 13.94 -2.82
C ASP A 484 6.21 15.24 -2.69
N THR A 485 5.77 16.10 -1.78
CA THR A 485 6.47 17.34 -1.41
C THR A 485 6.48 17.48 0.10
N GLN A 486 7.68 17.56 0.67
CA GLN A 486 7.93 17.46 2.09
C GLN A 486 8.71 18.67 2.59
N ILE A 487 8.47 19.01 3.86
CA ILE A 487 9.24 19.98 4.63
C ILE A 487 10.17 19.20 5.55
N ALA A 488 11.47 19.24 5.24
CA ALA A 488 12.53 18.62 6.03
C ALA A 488 13.29 19.68 6.84
N GLU A 489 13.72 19.31 8.05
CA GLU A 489 14.55 20.17 8.89
C GLU A 489 16.01 20.22 8.40
N THR A 490 16.71 21.30 8.78
CA THR A 490 18.13 21.48 8.47
C THR A 490 18.88 22.16 9.60
N THR A 491 20.15 21.83 9.76
CA THR A 491 21.07 22.46 10.72
C THR A 491 21.93 23.54 10.08
N ILE A 492 21.70 23.88 8.79
CA ILE A 492 22.43 24.95 8.10
C ILE A 492 22.09 26.31 8.77
N PRO A 493 23.10 27.12 9.16
CA PRO A 493 22.90 28.47 9.68
C PRO A 493 22.07 29.33 8.73
N GLY A 494 21.04 30.02 9.23
CA GLY A 494 20.21 30.91 8.41
C GLY A 494 19.39 30.21 7.31
N SER A 495 19.21 28.89 7.39
CA SER A 495 18.22 28.16 6.60
C SER A 495 17.05 27.76 7.48
N SER A 496 15.83 28.11 7.07
CA SER A 496 14.60 27.76 7.82
C SER A 496 14.30 26.26 7.72
N GLY A 497 14.56 25.66 6.57
CA GLY A 497 14.18 24.29 6.24
C GLY A 497 14.37 23.99 4.76
N VAL A 498 14.19 22.73 4.37
CA VAL A 498 14.34 22.26 2.99
C VAL A 498 12.98 21.89 2.42
N LEU A 499 12.60 22.50 1.29
CA LEU A 499 11.46 22.05 0.51
C LEU A 499 11.94 20.92 -0.41
N VAL A 500 11.64 19.69 -0.04
CA VAL A 500 12.02 18.48 -0.79
C VAL A 500 10.86 18.10 -1.70
N ARG A 501 11.10 17.97 -3.00
CA ARG A 501 10.12 17.45 -3.97
C ARG A 501 10.66 16.17 -4.59
N THR A 502 9.79 15.18 -4.77
CA THR A 502 10.17 13.88 -5.36
C THR A 502 9.15 13.46 -6.41
N TYR A 503 9.66 12.89 -7.49
CA TYR A 503 8.90 12.32 -8.61
C TYR A 503 9.53 10.97 -8.98
N SER A 504 8.80 9.88 -8.77
CA SER A 504 9.26 8.52 -9.08
C SER A 504 8.32 7.86 -10.09
N ALA A 505 8.90 7.23 -11.11
CA ALA A 505 8.19 6.36 -12.05
C ALA A 505 8.80 4.96 -11.98
N GLU A 506 7.97 3.93 -11.88
CA GLU A 506 8.38 2.54 -11.70
C GLU A 506 7.58 1.65 -12.66
N VAL A 507 8.25 0.70 -13.32
CA VAL A 507 7.64 -0.20 -14.30
C VAL A 507 8.01 -1.63 -13.96
N ASP A 508 7.03 -2.40 -13.50
CA ASP A 508 7.13 -3.84 -13.31
C ASP A 508 6.77 -4.54 -14.62
N HIS A 509 7.55 -5.54 -15.04
CA HIS A 509 7.19 -6.42 -16.13
C HIS A 509 7.51 -7.89 -15.86
N ASP A 510 6.47 -8.72 -15.88
CA ASP A 510 6.56 -10.18 -15.80
C ASP A 510 6.78 -10.79 -17.19
N PHE A 511 8.05 -11.02 -17.56
CA PHE A 511 8.39 -11.82 -18.73
C PHE A 511 7.86 -13.26 -18.60
N ARG A 512 7.89 -13.81 -17.38
CA ARG A 512 7.37 -15.11 -16.96
C ARG A 512 6.92 -15.02 -15.50
N ARG A 513 6.06 -15.95 -15.06
CA ARG A 513 5.67 -16.09 -13.63
C ARG A 513 6.87 -16.21 -12.67
N TRP A 514 8.02 -16.64 -13.17
CA TRP A 514 9.28 -16.80 -12.43
C TRP A 514 10.35 -15.74 -12.78
N LEU A 515 10.07 -14.79 -13.67
CA LEU A 515 11.01 -13.75 -14.09
C LEU A 515 10.31 -12.39 -14.23
N THR A 516 10.54 -11.54 -13.25
CA THR A 516 10.05 -10.16 -13.19
C THR A 516 11.25 -9.22 -13.35
N ALA A 517 11.12 -8.16 -14.14
CA ALA A 517 12.04 -7.02 -14.12
C ALA A 517 11.31 -5.78 -13.61
N VAL A 518 11.99 -4.95 -12.82
CA VAL A 518 11.47 -3.68 -12.30
C VAL A 518 12.45 -2.57 -12.63
N GLY A 519 12.04 -1.64 -13.49
CA GLY A 519 12.79 -0.43 -13.80
C GLY A 519 12.20 0.78 -13.08
N LYS A 520 13.01 1.52 -12.32
CA LYS A 520 12.59 2.68 -11.53
C LYS A 520 13.48 3.88 -11.85
N PHE A 521 12.84 5.01 -12.13
CA PHE A 521 13.47 6.32 -12.19
C PHE A 521 12.94 7.19 -11.05
N THR A 522 13.81 7.97 -10.41
CA THR A 522 13.44 8.98 -9.43
C THR A 522 14.21 10.27 -9.69
N TYR A 523 13.48 11.38 -9.73
CA TYR A 523 14.00 12.74 -9.77
C TYR A 523 13.57 13.49 -8.50
N GLY A 524 14.45 14.28 -7.92
CA GLY A 524 14.15 15.11 -6.76
C GLY A 524 14.86 16.46 -6.77
N THR A 525 14.31 17.39 -6.00
CA THR A 525 14.89 18.73 -5.76
C THR A 525 14.82 19.08 -4.29
N LEU A 526 15.92 19.56 -3.72
CA LEU A 526 16.06 20.02 -2.34
C LEU A 526 16.37 21.53 -2.38
N ASP A 527 15.39 22.35 -2.01
CA ASP A 527 15.48 23.81 -2.06
C ASP A 527 15.55 24.40 -0.64
N TYR A 528 16.73 24.89 -0.25
CA TYR A 528 17.05 25.26 1.13
C TYR A 528 16.67 26.72 1.39
N GLN A 529 15.50 26.94 2.00
CA GLN A 529 14.91 28.27 2.12
C GLN A 529 15.72 29.16 3.07
N GLY A 530 15.99 30.39 2.64
CA GLY A 530 16.91 31.32 3.31
C GLY A 530 18.36 31.22 2.86
N GLN A 531 18.72 30.23 2.03
CA GLN A 531 20.08 30.02 1.52
C GLN A 531 20.12 29.93 -0.02
N ASN A 532 21.27 30.28 -0.61
CA ASN A 532 21.51 30.09 -2.05
C ASN A 532 21.93 28.64 -2.37
N ARG A 533 21.21 27.63 -1.83
CA ARG A 533 21.50 26.21 -2.08
C ARG A 533 20.29 25.51 -2.70
N ASN A 534 20.54 24.87 -3.84
CA ASN A 534 19.59 24.03 -4.55
C ASN A 534 20.32 22.76 -5.00
N ASP A 535 19.89 21.61 -4.50
CA ASP A 535 20.44 20.31 -4.88
C ASP A 535 19.39 19.52 -5.68
N LYS A 536 19.82 18.84 -6.75
CA LYS A 536 18.98 17.95 -7.56
C LYS A 536 19.47 16.52 -7.43
N THR A 537 18.55 15.58 -7.36
CA THR A 537 18.86 14.15 -7.31
C THR A 537 18.27 13.41 -8.49
N TYR A 538 19.05 12.48 -9.05
CA TYR A 538 18.61 11.54 -10.06
C TYR A 538 18.99 10.13 -9.59
N SER A 539 18.07 9.18 -9.69
CA SER A 539 18.33 7.77 -9.39
C SER A 539 17.67 6.88 -10.43
N PHE A 540 18.47 5.98 -11.00
CA PHE A 540 18.04 4.98 -11.97
C PHE A 540 18.30 3.60 -11.35
N GLU A 541 17.24 2.85 -11.02
CA GLU A 541 17.32 1.52 -10.42
C GLU A 541 16.72 0.48 -11.37
N SER A 542 17.41 -0.64 -11.54
CA SER A 542 16.98 -1.79 -12.33
C SER A 542 17.14 -3.05 -11.49
N ASN A 543 16.03 -3.75 -11.26
CA ASN A 543 16.00 -5.03 -10.55
C ASN A 543 15.58 -6.15 -11.50
N LEU A 544 16.25 -7.30 -11.42
CA LEU A 544 15.87 -8.53 -12.10
C LEU A 544 15.63 -9.63 -11.06
N ILE A 545 14.39 -10.11 -10.96
CA ILE A 545 13.93 -11.03 -9.92
C ILE A 545 13.63 -12.39 -10.57
N TYR A 546 14.44 -13.39 -10.23
CA TYR A 546 14.29 -14.78 -10.64
C TYR A 546 13.74 -15.61 -9.48
N LYS A 547 12.48 -16.03 -9.59
CA LYS A 547 11.73 -16.70 -8.52
C LYS A 547 11.90 -18.21 -8.68
N LEU A 548 12.82 -18.83 -7.91
CA LEU A 548 13.13 -20.28 -7.99
C LEU A 548 11.92 -21.13 -7.57
N ASN A 549 11.30 -20.74 -6.46
CA ASN A 549 10.05 -21.30 -5.93
C ASN A 549 9.36 -20.22 -5.08
N ARG A 550 8.27 -20.55 -4.37
CA ARG A 550 7.58 -19.58 -3.51
C ARG A 550 8.47 -18.98 -2.43
N ASN A 551 9.35 -19.80 -1.90
CA ASN A 551 10.13 -19.55 -0.70
C ASN A 551 11.53 -18.99 -0.99
N ILE A 552 12.02 -19.04 -2.24
CA ILE A 552 13.37 -18.60 -2.59
C ILE A 552 13.32 -17.81 -3.90
N TRP A 553 13.71 -16.53 -3.85
CA TRP A 553 13.94 -15.71 -5.04
C TRP A 553 15.41 -15.25 -5.07
N VAL A 554 15.97 -15.08 -6.27
CA VAL A 554 17.27 -14.43 -6.51
C VAL A 554 17.00 -13.08 -7.16
N LYS A 555 17.72 -12.04 -6.71
CA LYS A 555 17.53 -10.64 -7.11
C LYS A 555 18.87 -10.06 -7.55
N GLY A 556 18.97 -9.61 -8.79
CA GLY A 556 20.06 -8.73 -9.23
C GLY A 556 19.58 -7.27 -9.18
N THR A 557 20.38 -6.37 -8.62
CA THR A 557 20.08 -4.94 -8.53
C THR A 557 21.23 -4.12 -9.09
N LEU A 558 20.93 -3.22 -10.03
CA LEU A 558 21.83 -2.18 -10.52
C LEU A 558 21.18 -0.83 -10.25
N ARG A 559 21.84 0.05 -9.50
CA ARG A 559 21.39 1.44 -9.30
C ARG A 559 22.49 2.42 -9.64
N HIS A 560 22.14 3.53 -10.29
CA HIS A 560 23.02 4.69 -10.47
C HIS A 560 22.37 5.93 -9.87
N ASP A 561 23.08 6.59 -8.97
CA ASP A 561 22.64 7.74 -8.18
C ASP A 561 23.52 8.96 -8.50
N ILE A 562 22.90 10.12 -8.72
CA ILE A 562 23.56 11.41 -9.00
C ILE A 562 22.97 12.47 -8.06
N LEU A 563 23.84 13.32 -7.52
CA LEU A 563 23.53 14.53 -6.77
C LEU A 563 24.22 15.71 -7.46
N ASP A 564 23.44 16.60 -8.07
CA ASP A 564 23.94 17.84 -8.68
C ASP A 564 23.61 19.02 -7.74
N SER A 565 24.63 19.65 -7.17
CA SER A 565 24.47 20.82 -6.30
C SER A 565 24.98 22.09 -6.97
N ASN A 566 24.35 23.23 -6.69
CA ASN A 566 24.94 24.54 -7.01
C ASN A 566 26.08 24.95 -6.06
N GLN A 567 26.32 24.18 -4.99
CA GLN A 567 27.40 24.43 -4.04
C GLN A 567 28.69 23.70 -4.47
N ALA A 568 29.79 24.45 -4.51
CA ALA A 568 31.10 23.91 -4.87
C ALA A 568 31.47 22.71 -3.98
N GLY A 569 31.92 21.62 -4.59
CA GLY A 569 32.30 20.40 -3.89
C GLY A 569 31.15 19.51 -3.38
N SER A 570 29.88 19.94 -3.48
CA SER A 570 28.72 19.20 -2.95
C SER A 570 28.08 18.21 -3.94
N SER A 571 28.42 18.27 -5.23
CA SER A 571 27.93 17.27 -6.22
C SER A 571 28.63 15.91 -6.04
N SER A 572 27.94 14.81 -6.37
CA SER A 572 28.52 13.46 -6.38
C SER A 572 27.75 12.51 -7.30
N SER A 573 28.37 11.38 -7.66
CA SER A 573 27.68 10.26 -8.32
C SER A 573 28.21 8.92 -7.84
N GLY A 574 27.39 7.87 -7.93
CA GLY A 574 27.73 6.52 -7.47
C GLY A 574 26.89 5.44 -8.15
N THR A 575 27.49 4.27 -8.34
CA THR A 575 26.81 3.09 -8.90
C THR A 575 26.84 1.96 -7.88
N VAL A 576 25.67 1.40 -7.58
CA VAL A 576 25.49 0.25 -6.68
C VAL A 576 25.16 -0.98 -7.52
N MET A 577 25.94 -2.04 -7.37
CA MET A 577 25.69 -3.33 -8.03
C MET A 577 25.59 -4.41 -6.96
N MET A 578 24.49 -5.14 -6.89
CA MET A 578 24.25 -6.18 -5.89
C MET A 578 23.60 -7.42 -6.49
N VAL A 579 23.87 -8.56 -5.87
CA VAL A 579 23.12 -9.81 -6.03
C VAL A 579 22.67 -10.27 -4.65
N GLY A 580 21.41 -10.68 -4.52
CA GLY A 580 20.82 -11.14 -3.27
C GLY A 580 19.90 -12.33 -3.42
N VAL A 581 19.62 -12.96 -2.28
CA VAL A 581 18.69 -14.08 -2.13
C VAL A 581 17.64 -13.71 -1.09
N ARG A 582 16.38 -13.97 -1.40
CA ARG A 582 15.19 -13.67 -0.59
C ARG A 582 14.49 -14.96 -0.19
N LEU A 583 14.13 -15.11 1.09
CA LEU A 583 13.74 -16.40 1.70
C LEU A 583 12.38 -16.34 2.45
N GLN A 584 11.25 -16.64 1.78
CA GLN A 584 9.87 -16.36 2.25
C GLN A 584 8.96 -17.55 2.56
N ASN A 585 7.82 -17.32 3.21
CA ASN A 585 6.73 -18.28 3.48
C ASN A 585 5.41 -17.81 2.87
#